data_AF-A0A2Z3H2J9-F1
#
_entry.id   AF-A0A2Z3H2J9-F1
#
_cell.length_a   1.000
_cell.length_b   1.000
_cell.length_c   1.000
_cell.angle_alpha   90.00
_cell.angle_beta   90.00
_cell.angle_gamma   90.00
#
_symmetry.space_group_name_H-M   'P 1'
#
loop_
_entity.id
_entity.type
_entity.pdbx_description
1 polymer ?
#
loop_
_entity_poly.entity_id
_entity_poly.type
_entity_poly.pdbx_seq_one_letter_code
_entity_poly.pdbx_strand_id
1 'polypeptide(L)'
;MADFTPTQGRYLAFIHAYISLHGFPPAESEIAAAMCVSAPSAHQMIKTLEKKGLILRHPGHARALQIMIPEAEIPSWNQRAAGKRSAPPAARTDRVPAAPPAPPGTLYVFEVFLAGGPVSEKYTGKEISRTIEIRGDQTLEQLHRSIFAAFDRFEEHLYEFQFGKRPFDPKGPNYGIPDAGESRKGYGDARTTTLDALGLTEDKVFGYLFDFGDEWFHQIQIRRIEQAIPTVTYPRVIKRVGPSPPQYDEE
;
A
#
# COMPACT_ATOMS: atom_id res chain seq x y z
N MET A 1 6.88 -26.95 14.85
CA MET A 1 6.66 -26.06 13.71
C MET A 1 6.17 -24.74 14.24
N ALA A 2 7.06 -23.76 14.24
CA ALA A 2 6.76 -22.38 14.55
C ALA A 2 5.71 -21.86 13.56
N ASP A 3 4.66 -21.22 14.08
CA ASP A 3 3.50 -20.80 13.31
C ASP A 3 3.69 -19.37 12.78
N PHE A 4 4.37 -19.28 11.64
CA PHE A 4 4.66 -18.01 10.96
C PHE A 4 4.15 -18.01 9.52
N THR A 5 3.71 -16.83 9.07
CA THR A 5 3.25 -16.64 7.68
C THR A 5 4.44 -16.64 6.71
N PRO A 6 4.24 -16.88 5.40
CA PRO A 6 5.33 -16.82 4.41
C PRO A 6 6.12 -15.50 4.45
N THR A 7 5.43 -14.38 4.69
CA THR A 7 6.05 -13.06 4.86
C THR A 7 6.92 -13.02 6.12
N GLN A 8 6.40 -13.47 7.27
CA GLN A 8 7.16 -13.56 8.52
C GLN A 8 8.41 -14.46 8.36
N GLY A 9 8.26 -15.58 7.66
CA GLY A 9 9.37 -16.47 7.31
C GLY A 9 10.44 -15.77 6.47
N ARG A 10 10.06 -14.90 5.55
CA ARG A 10 11.00 -14.11 4.74
C ARG A 10 11.77 -13.06 5.56
N TYR A 11 11.12 -12.44 6.56
CA TYR A 11 11.80 -11.55 7.52
C TYR A 11 12.79 -12.34 8.39
N LEU A 12 12.38 -13.50 8.91
CA LEU A 12 13.25 -14.38 9.70
C LEU A 12 14.45 -14.89 8.89
N ALA A 13 14.22 -15.26 7.62
CA ALA A 13 15.25 -15.67 6.69
C ALA A 13 16.28 -14.57 6.46
N PHE A 14 15.84 -13.32 6.25
CA PHE A 14 16.73 -12.17 6.08
C PHE A 14 17.58 -11.95 7.32
N ILE A 15 16.94 -11.88 8.49
CA ILE A 15 17.61 -11.63 9.77
C ILE A 15 18.64 -12.72 10.03
N HIS A 16 18.29 -13.99 9.79
CA HIS A 16 19.21 -15.12 9.93
C HIS A 16 20.41 -14.99 9.00
N ALA A 17 20.18 -14.81 7.69
CA ALA A 17 21.23 -14.67 6.71
C ALA A 17 22.13 -13.46 6.95
N TYR A 18 21.56 -12.35 7.44
CA TYR A 18 22.31 -11.15 7.79
C TYR A 18 23.20 -11.39 9.01
N ILE A 19 22.68 -12.06 10.06
CA ILE A 19 23.49 -12.44 11.24
C ILE A 19 24.61 -13.40 10.83
N SER A 20 24.34 -14.41 9.99
CA SER A 20 25.36 -15.34 9.50
C SER A 20 26.46 -14.64 8.70
N LEU A 21 26.13 -13.57 7.96
CA LEU A 21 27.07 -12.85 7.10
C LEU A 21 27.86 -11.77 7.85
N HIS A 22 27.23 -11.05 8.77
CA HIS A 22 27.78 -9.85 9.42
C HIS A 22 28.13 -10.05 10.90
N GLY A 23 27.67 -11.13 11.55
CA GLY A 23 27.93 -11.43 12.95
C GLY A 23 27.11 -10.61 13.95
N PHE A 24 26.21 -9.75 13.47
CA PHE A 24 25.27 -8.97 14.29
C PHE A 24 23.93 -8.81 13.56
N PRO A 25 22.81 -8.59 14.28
CA PRO A 25 21.51 -8.47 13.65
C PRO A 25 21.33 -7.13 12.90
N PRO A 26 20.54 -7.12 11.81
CA PRO A 26 20.31 -5.93 11.01
C PRO A 26 19.54 -4.85 11.78
N ALA A 27 19.79 -3.60 11.45
CA ALA A 27 18.98 -2.48 11.88
C ALA A 27 17.61 -2.48 11.18
N GLU A 28 16.64 -1.79 11.77
CA GLU A 28 15.30 -1.65 11.21
C GLU A 28 15.32 -1.06 9.79
N SER A 29 16.17 -0.06 9.55
CA SER A 29 16.35 0.54 8.23
C SER A 29 16.91 -0.44 7.19
N GLU A 30 17.73 -1.41 7.63
CA GLU A 30 18.30 -2.44 6.75
C GLU A 30 17.28 -3.51 6.42
N ILE A 31 16.43 -3.86 7.40
CA ILE A 31 15.28 -4.74 7.19
C ILE A 31 14.29 -4.08 6.23
N ALA A 32 13.97 -2.80 6.45
CA ALA A 32 13.10 -2.01 5.59
C ALA A 32 13.63 -1.98 4.15
N ALA A 33 14.92 -1.70 3.97
CA ALA A 33 15.56 -1.69 2.66
C ALA A 33 15.57 -3.06 1.97
N ALA A 34 15.86 -4.14 2.71
CA ALA A 34 15.90 -5.49 2.16
C ALA A 34 14.50 -6.03 1.77
N MET A 35 13.47 -5.58 2.47
CA MET A 35 12.09 -5.98 2.24
C MET A 35 11.33 -5.00 1.34
N CYS A 36 11.98 -3.90 0.91
CA CYS A 36 11.38 -2.80 0.15
C CYS A 36 10.13 -2.21 0.82
N VAL A 37 10.14 -2.10 2.15
CA VAL A 37 9.05 -1.52 2.95
C VAL A 37 9.50 -0.23 3.65
N SER A 38 8.55 0.53 4.19
CA SER A 38 8.87 1.70 5.02
C SER A 38 9.50 1.27 6.36
N ALA A 39 10.30 2.14 6.99
CA ALA A 39 10.88 1.86 8.31
C ALA A 39 9.80 1.57 9.38
N PRO A 40 8.70 2.35 9.48
CA PRO A 40 7.57 2.02 10.34
C PRO A 40 6.98 0.62 10.09
N SER A 41 6.81 0.22 8.83
CA SER A 41 6.27 -1.10 8.49
C SER A 41 7.22 -2.23 8.89
N ALA A 42 8.53 -2.02 8.75
CA ALA A 42 9.54 -2.94 9.28
C ALA A 42 9.46 -3.00 10.81
N HIS A 43 9.34 -1.87 11.51
CA HIS A 43 9.17 -1.84 12.97
C HIS A 43 7.96 -2.64 13.43
N GLN A 44 6.80 -2.46 12.79
CA GLN A 44 5.57 -3.16 13.13
C GLN A 44 5.66 -4.66 12.84
N MET A 45 6.25 -5.06 11.71
CA MET A 45 6.52 -6.47 11.44
C MET A 45 7.42 -7.07 12.52
N ILE A 46 8.45 -6.34 12.96
CA ILE A 46 9.36 -6.83 13.99
C ILE A 46 8.67 -6.89 15.36
N LYS A 47 7.79 -5.93 15.71
CA LYS A 47 6.90 -6.04 16.89
C LYS A 47 5.98 -7.26 16.80
N THR A 48 5.47 -7.58 15.61
CA THR A 48 4.60 -8.74 15.39
C THR A 48 5.37 -10.05 15.59
N LEU A 49 6.59 -10.15 15.08
CA LEU A 49 7.48 -11.29 15.29
C LEU A 49 7.84 -11.44 16.78
N GLU A 50 8.04 -10.34 17.51
CA GLU A 50 8.30 -10.33 18.95
C GLU A 50 7.07 -10.77 19.76
N LYS A 51 5.88 -10.25 19.46
CA LYS A 51 4.61 -10.64 20.09
C LYS A 51 4.31 -12.13 19.90
N LYS A 52 4.72 -12.69 18.77
CA LYS A 52 4.62 -14.13 18.48
C LYS A 52 5.72 -14.99 19.11
N GLY A 53 6.69 -14.38 19.79
CA GLY A 53 7.83 -15.09 20.40
C GLY A 53 8.80 -15.70 19.37
N LEU A 54 8.77 -15.23 18.12
CA LEU A 54 9.64 -15.71 17.05
C LEU A 54 11.03 -15.05 17.11
N ILE A 55 11.07 -13.85 17.68
CA ILE A 55 12.28 -13.09 17.96
C ILE A 55 12.18 -12.46 19.35
N LEU A 56 13.33 -12.09 19.91
CA LEU A 56 13.43 -11.31 21.14
C LEU A 56 14.26 -10.05 20.86
N ARG A 57 13.73 -8.87 21.22
CA ARG A 57 14.48 -7.61 21.19
C ARG A 57 14.90 -7.19 22.60
N HIS A 58 16.02 -6.49 22.70
CA HIS A 58 16.37 -5.73 23.91
C HIS A 58 16.09 -4.24 23.68
N PRO A 59 15.13 -3.63 24.42
CA PRO A 59 14.84 -2.21 24.30
C PRO A 59 16.09 -1.35 24.52
N GLY A 60 16.22 -0.28 23.74
CA GLY A 60 17.31 0.70 23.89
C GLY A 60 18.69 0.26 23.36
N HIS A 61 18.83 -0.97 22.84
CA HIS A 61 20.08 -1.46 22.27
C HIS A 61 19.91 -1.67 20.76
N ALA A 62 20.52 -0.79 19.97
CA ALA A 62 20.64 -1.02 18.53
C ALA A 62 21.37 -2.35 18.30
N ARG A 63 20.83 -3.20 17.42
CA ARG A 63 21.40 -4.53 17.07
C ARG A 63 21.35 -5.57 18.19
N ALA A 64 20.29 -5.57 18.98
CA ALA A 64 20.02 -6.61 19.98
C ALA A 64 18.72 -7.36 19.65
N LEU A 65 18.77 -8.18 18.60
CA LEU A 65 17.68 -9.04 18.13
C LEU A 65 18.19 -10.49 18.09
N GLN A 66 17.49 -11.40 18.76
CA GLN A 66 17.76 -12.83 18.74
C GLN A 66 16.60 -13.60 18.13
N ILE A 67 16.90 -14.54 17.23
CA ILE A 67 15.88 -15.45 16.68
C ILE A 67 15.67 -16.57 17.69
N MET A 68 14.42 -16.81 18.09
CA MET A 68 14.07 -17.84 19.07
C MET A 68 13.62 -19.16 18.42
N ILE A 69 13.58 -19.21 17.09
CA ILE A 69 13.18 -20.39 16.31
C ILE A 69 14.42 -21.24 15.97
N PRO A 70 14.33 -22.58 16.03
CA PRO A 70 15.40 -23.47 15.56
C PRO A 70 15.79 -23.19 14.10
N GLU A 71 17.10 -23.13 13.82
CA GLU A 71 17.64 -22.87 12.46
C GLU A 71 17.07 -23.82 11.38
N ALA A 72 16.74 -25.06 11.75
CA ALA A 72 16.13 -26.05 10.87
C ALA A 72 14.72 -25.69 10.36
N GLU A 73 14.03 -24.75 11.00
CA GLU A 73 12.70 -24.28 10.60
C GLU A 73 12.73 -22.96 9.81
N ILE A 74 13.90 -22.32 9.68
CA ILE A 74 14.03 -21.02 8.99
C ILE A 74 14.18 -21.27 7.47
N PRO A 75 13.32 -20.67 6.63
CA PRO A 75 13.49 -20.78 5.18
C PRO A 75 14.77 -20.08 4.73
N SER A 76 15.47 -20.65 3.75
CA SER A 76 16.73 -20.07 3.24
C SER A 76 16.50 -18.74 2.52
N TRP A 77 17.28 -17.70 2.85
CA TRP A 77 17.16 -16.35 2.28
C TRP A 77 17.45 -16.24 0.77
N ASN A 78 18.28 -17.14 0.22
CA ASN A 78 18.70 -17.07 -1.18
C ASN A 78 18.93 -18.46 -1.81
N GLN A 79 18.02 -18.85 -2.71
CA GLN A 79 18.42 -19.47 -3.97
C GLN A 79 18.01 -18.53 -5.11
N ARG A 80 18.92 -17.65 -5.51
CA ARG A 80 18.85 -16.99 -6.83
C ARG A 80 20.19 -17.12 -7.52
N ALA A 81 20.14 -17.71 -8.71
CA ALA A 81 21.25 -17.86 -9.63
C ALA A 81 22.02 -16.54 -9.78
N ALA A 82 23.34 -16.64 -9.69
CA ALA A 82 24.27 -15.57 -9.97
C ALA A 82 24.08 -15.06 -11.41
N GLY A 83 23.62 -13.82 -11.56
CA GLY A 83 23.43 -13.16 -12.85
C GLY A 83 23.68 -11.65 -12.75
N LYS A 84 24.94 -11.27 -12.87
CA LYS A 84 25.52 -9.96 -13.23
C LYS A 84 24.75 -8.68 -12.80
N ARG A 85 25.28 -8.02 -11.77
CA ARG A 85 25.00 -6.62 -11.41
C ARG A 85 25.31 -5.67 -12.56
N SER A 86 24.34 -4.84 -12.97
CA SER A 86 24.56 -3.58 -13.69
C SER A 86 24.48 -2.40 -12.71
N ALA A 87 25.38 -1.43 -12.90
CA ALA A 87 25.62 -0.27 -12.04
C ALA A 87 24.42 0.72 -12.00
N PRO A 88 24.28 1.55 -10.95
CA PRO A 88 23.19 2.51 -10.85
C PRO A 88 23.44 3.75 -11.73
N PRO A 89 22.43 4.32 -12.41
CA PRO A 89 22.60 5.62 -13.04
C PRO A 89 22.49 6.74 -12.00
N ALA A 90 23.36 7.74 -12.16
CA ALA A 90 23.50 8.90 -11.30
C ALA A 90 22.23 9.78 -11.27
N ALA A 91 21.99 10.36 -10.09
CA ALA A 91 20.97 11.36 -9.86
C ALA A 91 21.13 12.56 -10.81
N ARG A 92 20.06 12.89 -11.55
CA ARG A 92 19.86 14.22 -12.15
C ARG A 92 18.74 14.92 -11.40
N THR A 93 19.09 16.00 -10.72
CA THR A 93 18.15 17.02 -10.27
C THR A 93 17.84 17.93 -11.45
N ASP A 94 16.84 17.57 -12.26
CA ASP A 94 16.30 18.48 -13.26
C ASP A 94 15.01 19.13 -12.73
N ARG A 95 15.09 20.45 -12.61
CA ARG A 95 13.99 21.36 -12.30
C ARG A 95 12.96 21.24 -13.43
N VAL A 96 11.79 20.66 -13.18
CA VAL A 96 10.75 20.45 -14.20
C VAL A 96 10.19 21.81 -14.66
N PRO A 97 10.29 22.17 -15.95
CA PRO A 97 9.54 23.30 -16.49
C PRO A 97 8.06 22.93 -16.63
N ALA A 98 7.18 23.90 -16.35
CA ALA A 98 5.73 23.73 -16.45
C ALA A 98 5.34 23.23 -17.85
N ALA A 99 4.66 22.08 -17.91
CA ALA A 99 4.17 21.48 -19.13
C ALA A 99 3.07 22.35 -19.78
N PRO A 100 2.96 22.38 -21.13
CA PRO A 100 1.86 23.04 -21.82
C PRO A 100 0.51 22.38 -21.46
N PRO A 101 -0.62 23.10 -21.57
CA PRO A 101 -1.93 22.59 -21.17
C PRO A 101 -2.30 21.37 -22.04
N ALA A 102 -2.39 20.21 -21.41
CA ALA A 102 -2.93 18.99 -22.00
C ALA A 102 -4.36 19.24 -22.53
N PRO A 103 -4.81 18.51 -23.57
CA PRO A 103 -6.20 18.56 -24.01
C PRO A 103 -7.13 18.29 -22.81
N PRO A 104 -8.36 18.84 -22.83
CA PRO A 104 -9.26 18.74 -21.69
C PRO A 104 -9.67 17.27 -21.48
N GLY A 105 -8.95 16.60 -20.59
CA GLY A 105 -9.13 15.19 -20.27
C GLY A 105 -10.45 14.95 -19.54
N THR A 106 -10.89 13.70 -19.51
CA THR A 106 -12.02 13.27 -18.68
C THR A 106 -11.76 13.66 -17.22
N LEU A 107 -12.76 14.16 -16.52
CA LEU A 107 -12.72 14.43 -15.09
C LEU A 107 -13.69 13.49 -14.38
N TYR A 108 -13.17 12.65 -13.50
CA TYR A 108 -13.97 11.80 -12.63
C TYR A 108 -14.18 12.50 -11.30
N VAL A 109 -15.44 12.51 -10.84
CA VAL A 109 -15.79 12.94 -9.49
C VAL A 109 -16.19 11.70 -8.70
N PHE A 110 -15.30 11.24 -7.83
CA PHE A 110 -15.52 10.08 -6.98
C PHE A 110 -16.06 10.50 -5.62
N GLU A 111 -17.02 9.74 -5.12
CA GLU A 111 -17.44 9.76 -3.73
C GLU A 111 -16.95 8.47 -3.05
N VAL A 112 -16.02 8.63 -2.12
CA VAL A 112 -15.32 7.54 -1.44
C VAL A 112 -15.88 7.43 -0.03
N PHE A 113 -16.55 6.33 0.27
CA PHE A 113 -17.13 6.03 1.58
C PHE A 113 -16.24 5.08 2.36
N LEU A 114 -16.05 5.34 3.65
CA LEU A 114 -15.54 4.33 4.55
C LEU A 114 -16.63 3.27 4.79
N ALA A 115 -16.40 2.06 4.30
CA ALA A 115 -17.36 0.96 4.34
C ALA A 115 -17.10 -0.01 5.51
N GLY A 116 -15.85 -0.12 5.96
CA GLY A 116 -15.45 -0.98 7.07
C GLY A 116 -13.98 -0.82 7.44
N GLY A 117 -13.60 -1.39 8.59
CA GLY A 117 -12.25 -1.35 9.14
C GLY A 117 -12.27 -1.32 10.68
N PRO A 118 -11.08 -1.26 11.32
CA PRO A 118 -10.93 -1.24 12.76
C PRO A 118 -11.25 0.17 13.27
N VAL A 119 -12.54 0.48 13.34
CA VAL A 119 -13.03 1.76 13.85
C VAL A 119 -13.56 1.60 15.26
N SER A 120 -13.21 2.52 16.15
CA SER A 120 -13.80 2.58 17.50
C SER A 120 -15.28 2.96 17.46
N GLU A 121 -15.99 2.69 18.55
CA GLU A 121 -17.43 2.98 18.71
C GLU A 121 -17.81 4.43 18.40
N LYS A 122 -16.86 5.36 18.59
CA LYS A 122 -17.03 6.79 18.26
C LYS A 122 -17.34 7.03 16.78
N TYR A 123 -16.90 6.15 15.88
CA TYR A 123 -17.07 6.27 14.43
C TYR A 123 -18.06 5.25 13.86
N THR A 124 -18.41 4.21 14.63
CA THR A 124 -19.42 3.22 14.25
C THR A 124 -20.76 3.87 13.89
N GLY A 125 -21.31 3.52 12.73
CA GLY A 125 -22.58 4.04 12.23
C GLY A 125 -22.55 5.50 11.74
N LYS A 126 -21.38 6.16 11.75
CA LYS A 126 -21.22 7.49 11.17
C LYS A 126 -20.87 7.39 9.70
N GLU A 127 -21.52 8.21 8.89
CA GLU A 127 -21.17 8.37 7.49
C GLU A 127 -19.89 9.19 7.38
N ILE A 128 -18.82 8.56 6.86
CA ILE A 128 -17.53 9.20 6.62
C ILE A 128 -17.22 9.06 5.13
N SER A 129 -17.15 10.19 4.43
CA SER A 129 -16.92 10.19 2.98
C SER A 129 -16.05 11.35 2.50
N ARG A 130 -15.38 11.14 1.37
CA ARG A 130 -14.52 12.13 0.71
C ARG A 130 -14.92 12.23 -0.76
N THR A 131 -15.13 13.45 -1.25
CA THR A 131 -15.37 13.69 -2.67
C THR A 131 -14.09 14.15 -3.33
N ILE A 132 -13.60 13.39 -4.31
CA ILE A 132 -12.31 13.58 -4.96
C ILE A 132 -12.54 13.80 -6.45
N GLU A 133 -11.94 14.85 -6.99
CA GLU A 133 -11.89 15.10 -8.42
C GLU A 133 -10.51 14.69 -8.94
N ILE A 134 -10.47 13.87 -9.99
CA ILE A 134 -9.25 13.31 -10.58
C ILE A 134 -9.41 13.15 -12.09
N ARG A 135 -8.36 13.41 -12.86
CA ARG A 135 -8.41 13.29 -14.32
C ARG A 135 -8.33 11.84 -14.78
N GLY A 136 -8.90 11.54 -15.93
CA GLY A 136 -8.95 10.21 -16.54
C GLY A 136 -7.59 9.65 -16.96
N ASP A 137 -6.65 10.54 -17.29
CA ASP A 137 -5.27 10.19 -17.62
C ASP A 137 -4.41 9.87 -16.38
N GLN A 138 -4.95 10.09 -15.18
CA GLN A 138 -4.28 9.74 -13.93
C GLN A 138 -4.50 8.26 -13.57
N THR A 139 -3.55 7.72 -12.82
CA THR A 139 -3.49 6.29 -12.49
C THR A 139 -4.26 5.95 -11.21
N LEU A 140 -4.56 4.67 -11.03
CA LEU A 140 -5.11 4.16 -9.78
C LEU A 140 -4.19 4.42 -8.57
N GLU A 141 -2.87 4.42 -8.75
CA GLU A 141 -1.92 4.84 -7.71
C GLU A 141 -2.15 6.31 -7.29
N GLN A 142 -2.38 7.21 -8.25
CA GLN A 142 -2.66 8.61 -7.95
C GLN A 142 -4.01 8.76 -7.23
N LEU A 143 -5.01 7.94 -7.57
CA LEU A 143 -6.25 7.85 -6.80
C LEU A 143 -5.99 7.34 -5.38
N HIS A 144 -5.18 6.29 -5.21
CA HIS A 144 -4.80 5.75 -3.90
C HIS A 144 -4.19 6.83 -3.02
N ARG A 145 -3.18 7.56 -3.51
CA ARG A 145 -2.51 8.64 -2.76
C ARG A 145 -3.51 9.74 -2.36
N SER A 146 -4.48 10.03 -3.21
CA SER A 146 -5.52 11.02 -2.94
C SER A 146 -6.47 10.56 -1.83
N ILE A 147 -6.88 9.29 -1.86
CA ILE A 147 -7.72 8.69 -0.80
C ILE A 147 -6.94 8.63 0.51
N PHE A 148 -5.70 8.14 0.46
CA PHE A 148 -4.78 8.05 1.60
C PHE A 148 -4.66 9.39 2.34
N ALA A 149 -4.35 10.47 1.60
CA ALA A 149 -4.29 11.82 2.16
C ALA A 149 -5.66 12.37 2.59
N ALA A 150 -6.74 12.02 1.88
CA ALA A 150 -8.09 12.49 2.21
C ALA A 150 -8.64 11.89 3.52
N PHE A 151 -8.20 10.69 3.88
CA PHE A 151 -8.54 10.01 5.12
C PHE A 151 -7.45 10.15 6.20
N ASP A 152 -6.53 11.11 6.03
CA ASP A 152 -5.50 11.47 7.00
C ASP A 152 -4.63 10.26 7.41
N ARG A 153 -4.41 9.33 6.48
CA ARG A 153 -3.49 8.20 6.65
C ARG A 153 -2.06 8.70 6.57
N PHE A 154 -1.16 8.05 7.30
CA PHE A 154 0.22 8.51 7.46
C PHE A 154 1.26 7.40 7.27
N GLU A 155 0.89 6.13 7.39
CA GLU A 155 1.77 5.00 7.11
C GLU A 155 1.27 4.22 5.89
N GLU A 156 2.08 4.11 4.84
CA GLU A 156 1.69 3.42 3.61
C GLU A 156 1.79 1.89 3.79
N HIS A 157 0.73 1.20 3.34
CA HIS A 157 0.65 -0.26 3.28
C HIS A 157 0.25 -0.72 1.89
N LEU A 158 0.24 -2.04 1.70
CA LEU A 158 -0.35 -2.63 0.50
C LEU A 158 -1.82 -2.24 0.37
N TYR A 159 -2.23 -2.03 -0.88
CA TYR A 159 -3.58 -1.67 -1.24
C TYR A 159 -3.99 -2.34 -2.54
N GLU A 160 -5.29 -2.44 -2.76
CA GLU A 160 -5.83 -2.85 -4.05
C GLU A 160 -7.21 -2.23 -4.32
N PHE A 161 -7.50 -2.05 -5.60
CA PHE A 161 -8.81 -1.71 -6.13
C PHE A 161 -9.48 -2.97 -6.64
N GLN A 162 -10.71 -3.22 -6.20
CA GLN A 162 -11.46 -4.43 -6.52
C GLN A 162 -12.69 -4.07 -7.36
N PHE A 163 -12.69 -4.50 -8.62
CA PHE A 163 -13.79 -4.28 -9.56
C PHE A 163 -14.67 -5.53 -9.69
N GLY A 164 -15.76 -5.43 -10.44
CA GLY A 164 -16.66 -6.56 -10.70
C GLY A 164 -18.11 -6.10 -10.85
N LYS A 165 -19.07 -6.96 -10.51
CA LYS A 165 -20.50 -6.62 -10.51
C LYS A 165 -20.93 -5.83 -9.28
N ARG A 166 -20.17 -5.93 -8.19
CA ARG A 166 -20.37 -5.23 -6.93
C ARG A 166 -19.03 -4.79 -6.36
N PRO A 167 -18.99 -3.82 -5.42
CA PRO A 167 -17.78 -3.57 -4.66
C PRO A 167 -17.32 -4.86 -3.95
N PHE A 168 -16.01 -5.08 -3.97
CA PHE A 168 -15.35 -6.26 -3.42
C PHE A 168 -15.87 -7.59 -3.98
N ASP A 169 -16.06 -7.67 -5.30
CA ASP A 169 -16.47 -8.88 -6.00
C ASP A 169 -15.28 -9.87 -6.10
N PRO A 170 -15.34 -11.05 -5.47
CA PRO A 170 -14.24 -12.02 -5.49
C PRO A 170 -13.91 -12.57 -6.88
N LYS A 171 -14.81 -12.38 -7.86
CA LYS A 171 -14.65 -12.86 -9.24
C LYS A 171 -14.21 -11.76 -10.20
N GLY A 172 -14.17 -10.51 -9.74
CA GLY A 172 -13.79 -9.39 -10.59
C GLY A 172 -12.27 -9.17 -10.59
N PRO A 173 -11.78 -8.29 -11.49
CA PRO A 173 -10.37 -7.98 -11.56
C PRO A 173 -9.96 -7.08 -10.40
N ASN A 174 -8.78 -7.34 -9.85
CA ASN A 174 -8.16 -6.51 -8.83
C ASN A 174 -6.97 -5.75 -9.42
N TYR A 175 -6.68 -4.57 -8.88
CA TYR A 175 -5.54 -3.76 -9.31
C TYR A 175 -4.80 -3.28 -8.07
N GLY A 176 -3.54 -3.68 -7.92
CA GLY A 176 -2.68 -3.25 -6.82
C GLY A 176 -1.23 -3.16 -7.28
N ILE A 177 -0.29 -3.27 -6.36
CA ILE A 177 1.13 -3.31 -6.70
C ILE A 177 1.53 -4.77 -6.91
N PRO A 178 1.85 -5.21 -8.15
CA PRO A 178 2.23 -6.60 -8.39
C PRO A 178 3.61 -6.90 -7.78
N ASP A 179 3.75 -8.10 -7.24
CA ASP A 179 5.05 -8.63 -6.84
C ASP A 179 5.98 -8.76 -8.05
N ALA A 180 7.27 -8.50 -7.85
CA ALA A 180 8.26 -8.54 -8.92
C ALA A 180 8.36 -9.94 -9.54
N GLY A 181 7.73 -10.13 -10.70
CA GLY A 181 7.78 -11.34 -11.51
C GLY A 181 6.52 -12.21 -11.49
N GLU A 182 5.47 -11.83 -10.76
CA GLU A 182 4.19 -12.55 -10.74
C GLU A 182 3.11 -11.78 -11.52
N SER A 183 2.75 -12.29 -12.70
CA SER A 183 1.50 -11.92 -13.36
C SER A 183 0.41 -12.88 -12.89
N ARG A 184 -0.49 -12.41 -12.02
CA ARG A 184 -1.68 -13.16 -11.62
C ARG A 184 -2.79 -12.89 -12.62
N LYS A 185 -3.43 -13.94 -13.15
CA LYS A 185 -4.55 -13.80 -14.09
C LYS A 185 -5.69 -13.04 -13.39
N GLY A 186 -6.08 -11.89 -13.94
CA GLY A 186 -7.09 -11.02 -13.34
C GLY A 186 -6.57 -9.99 -12.34
N TYR A 187 -5.24 -9.82 -12.24
CA TYR A 187 -4.60 -8.81 -11.40
C TYR A 187 -3.85 -7.78 -12.26
N GLY A 188 -4.25 -6.51 -12.18
CA GLY A 188 -3.62 -5.39 -12.88
C GLY A 188 -2.66 -4.58 -12.00
N ASP A 189 -1.81 -3.78 -12.64
CA ASP A 189 -0.88 -2.88 -11.93
C ASP A 189 -1.53 -1.50 -11.75
N ALA A 190 -1.76 -1.09 -10.50
CA ALA A 190 -2.36 0.19 -10.16
C ALA A 190 -1.47 1.40 -10.52
N ARG A 191 -0.15 1.19 -10.65
CA ARG A 191 0.82 2.26 -10.96
C ARG A 191 0.76 2.70 -12.41
N THR A 192 0.28 1.82 -13.30
CA THR A 192 0.26 2.06 -14.76
C THR A 192 -1.13 2.12 -15.34
N THR A 193 -2.13 1.56 -14.65
CA THR A 193 -3.53 1.59 -15.11
C THR A 193 -4.14 2.97 -14.87
N THR A 194 -4.53 3.64 -15.95
CA THR A 194 -5.25 4.93 -15.90
C THR A 194 -6.75 4.72 -15.68
N LEU A 195 -7.44 5.75 -15.19
CA LEU A 195 -8.89 5.71 -14.97
C LEU A 195 -9.67 5.58 -16.29
N ASP A 196 -9.24 6.27 -17.35
CA ASP A 196 -9.86 6.16 -18.68
C ASP A 196 -9.74 4.72 -19.24
N ALA A 197 -8.64 4.01 -18.95
CA ALA A 197 -8.43 2.65 -19.43
C ALA A 197 -9.41 1.63 -18.81
N LEU A 198 -10.04 1.98 -17.68
CA LEU A 198 -11.01 1.12 -17.00
C LEU A 198 -12.43 1.21 -17.59
N GLY A 199 -12.70 2.17 -18.49
CA GLY A 199 -14.02 2.31 -19.13
C GLY A 199 -15.15 2.55 -18.13
N LEU A 200 -14.90 3.39 -17.12
CA LEU A 200 -15.82 3.64 -16.01
C LEU A 200 -17.07 4.42 -16.45
N THR A 201 -18.22 4.11 -15.84
CA THR A 201 -19.52 4.75 -16.07
C THR A 201 -20.10 5.32 -14.77
N GLU A 202 -21.01 6.29 -14.84
CA GLU A 202 -21.55 7.00 -13.65
C GLU A 202 -22.33 6.09 -12.68
N ASP A 203 -22.84 4.95 -13.13
CA ASP A 203 -23.51 3.95 -12.30
C ASP A 203 -22.53 2.97 -11.62
N LYS A 204 -21.23 3.08 -11.91
CA LYS A 204 -20.23 2.13 -11.44
C LYS A 204 -19.90 2.36 -9.97
N VAL A 205 -19.82 1.25 -9.24
CA VAL A 205 -19.31 1.18 -7.87
C VAL A 205 -18.24 0.09 -7.79
N PHE A 206 -17.14 0.39 -7.10
CA PHE A 206 -16.03 -0.56 -6.89
C PHE A 206 -15.40 -0.39 -5.51
N GLY A 207 -14.61 -1.39 -5.10
CA GLY A 207 -13.98 -1.43 -3.79
C GLY A 207 -12.55 -0.89 -3.83
N TYR A 208 -12.11 -0.33 -2.70
CA TYR A 208 -10.72 0.00 -2.41
C TYR A 208 -10.37 -0.55 -1.03
N LEU A 209 -9.43 -1.48 -0.99
CA LEU A 209 -8.88 -2.07 0.22
C LEU A 209 -7.53 -1.43 0.49
N PHE A 210 -7.38 -0.86 1.68
CA PHE A 210 -6.14 -0.31 2.18
C PHE A 210 -5.70 -1.08 3.42
N ASP A 211 -4.41 -1.41 3.49
CA ASP A 211 -3.82 -2.20 4.58
C ASP A 211 -4.42 -3.60 4.65
N PHE A 212 -3.68 -4.61 4.19
CA PHE A 212 -4.16 -6.00 4.19
C PHE A 212 -4.11 -6.65 5.58
N GLY A 213 -3.46 -6.00 6.56
CA GLY A 213 -3.45 -6.45 7.95
C GLY A 213 -4.70 -5.95 8.69
N ASP A 214 -4.97 -4.66 8.58
CA ASP A 214 -6.08 -4.00 9.29
C ASP A 214 -7.39 -3.99 8.48
N GLU A 215 -7.33 -4.22 7.18
CA GLU A 215 -8.47 -4.34 6.27
C GLU A 215 -9.39 -3.10 6.26
N TRP A 216 -8.84 -1.94 5.88
CA TRP A 216 -9.64 -0.73 5.67
C TRP A 216 -10.41 -0.78 4.34
N PHE A 217 -11.71 -1.06 4.42
CA PHE A 217 -12.60 -1.14 3.26
C PHE A 217 -13.21 0.21 2.93
N HIS A 218 -13.03 0.66 1.69
CA HIS A 218 -13.70 1.83 1.15
C HIS A 218 -14.51 1.48 -0.10
N GLN A 219 -15.72 2.01 -0.18
CA GLN A 219 -16.55 1.91 -1.37
C GLN A 219 -16.41 3.19 -2.19
N ILE A 220 -16.06 3.06 -3.46
CA ILE A 220 -15.91 4.19 -4.39
C ILE A 220 -17.09 4.18 -5.35
N GLN A 221 -17.80 5.31 -5.40
CA GLN A 221 -18.91 5.56 -6.33
C GLN A 221 -18.54 6.69 -7.28
N ILE A 222 -18.98 6.60 -8.52
CA ILE A 222 -18.78 7.64 -9.53
C ILE A 222 -19.97 8.58 -9.48
N ARG A 223 -19.75 9.82 -9.05
CA ARG A 223 -20.85 10.80 -8.95
C ARG A 223 -21.21 11.42 -10.28
N ARG A 224 -20.20 11.72 -11.09
CA ARG A 224 -20.33 12.34 -12.41
C ARG A 224 -19.02 12.22 -13.18
N ILE A 225 -19.12 12.26 -14.50
CA ILE A 225 -18.00 12.31 -15.44
C ILE A 225 -18.12 13.61 -16.24
N GLU A 226 -17.13 14.49 -16.08
CA GLU A 226 -17.12 15.83 -16.64
C GLU A 226 -15.86 16.07 -17.47
N GLN A 227 -15.67 17.29 -17.96
CA GLN A 227 -14.47 17.71 -18.66
C GLN A 227 -13.53 18.45 -17.71
N ALA A 228 -12.26 18.06 -17.66
CA ALA A 228 -11.28 18.67 -16.77
C ALA A 228 -10.99 20.11 -17.16
N ILE A 229 -10.88 20.97 -16.16
CA ILE A 229 -10.55 22.38 -16.35
C ILE A 229 -9.03 22.51 -16.48
N PRO A 230 -8.48 23.01 -17.60
CA PRO A 230 -7.03 23.03 -17.83
C PRO A 230 -6.22 23.83 -16.81
N THR A 231 -6.85 24.83 -16.16
CA THR A 231 -6.20 25.71 -15.18
C THR A 231 -6.24 25.18 -13.75
N VAL A 232 -6.91 24.05 -13.51
CA VAL A 232 -7.06 23.45 -12.17
C VAL A 232 -6.09 22.28 -12.01
N THR A 233 -5.42 22.22 -10.86
CA THR A 233 -4.60 21.08 -10.48
C THR A 233 -5.45 19.95 -9.89
N TYR A 234 -5.24 18.75 -10.38
CA TYR A 234 -5.87 17.51 -9.93
C TYR A 234 -4.79 16.49 -9.53
N PRO A 235 -5.05 15.56 -8.60
CA PRO A 235 -6.33 15.32 -7.92
C PRO A 235 -6.58 16.35 -6.81
N ARG A 236 -7.84 16.56 -6.44
CA ARG A 236 -8.20 17.42 -5.30
C ARG A 236 -9.42 16.89 -4.55
N VAL A 237 -9.45 17.14 -3.24
CA VAL A 237 -10.61 16.82 -2.39
C VAL A 237 -11.50 18.06 -2.32
N ILE A 238 -12.75 17.95 -2.78
CA ILE A 238 -13.69 19.08 -2.81
C ILE A 238 -14.71 19.06 -1.68
N LYS A 239 -14.88 17.90 -1.02
CA LYS A 239 -15.81 17.75 0.11
C LYS A 239 -15.32 16.68 1.08
N ARG A 240 -15.49 16.93 2.38
CA ARG A 240 -15.27 15.97 3.46
C ARG A 240 -16.55 15.88 4.32
N VAL A 241 -16.99 14.67 4.60
CA VAL A 241 -18.10 14.38 5.53
C VAL A 241 -17.56 13.49 6.63
N GLY A 242 -17.75 13.90 7.89
CA GLY A 242 -17.28 13.17 9.07
C GLY A 242 -15.75 13.21 9.28
N PRO A 243 -15.29 13.18 10.55
CA PRO A 243 -13.87 13.06 10.88
C PRO A 243 -13.29 11.72 10.41
N SER A 244 -12.03 11.71 10.00
CA SER A 244 -11.31 10.48 9.67
C SER A 244 -11.05 9.68 10.95
N PRO A 245 -11.33 8.36 11.00
CA PRO A 245 -10.85 7.51 12.07
C PRO A 245 -9.32 7.47 12.05
N PRO A 246 -8.66 7.32 13.22
CA PRO A 246 -7.21 7.13 13.25
C PRO A 246 -6.83 5.87 12.47
N GLN A 247 -5.58 5.83 11.99
CA GLN A 247 -5.07 4.67 11.23
C GLN A 247 -4.90 3.42 12.10
N TYR A 248 -4.54 3.61 13.37
CA TYR A 248 -4.45 2.55 14.36
C TYR A 248 -5.19 3.01 15.61
N ASP A 249 -5.71 2.07 16.39
CA ASP A 249 -6.22 2.38 17.71
C ASP A 249 -5.09 2.99 18.55
N GLU A 250 -5.35 4.19 19.08
CA GLU A 250 -4.57 4.74 20.17
C GLU A 250 -4.96 3.92 21.42
N GLU A 251 -4.07 3.04 21.84
CA GLU A 251 -4.18 2.20 23.05
C GLU A 251 -4.66 2.98 24.29
#